data_AF-A0A7K1BB28-F1
#
_entry.id   AF-A0A7K1BB28-F1
#
_cell.length_a   1.000
_cell.length_b   1.000
_cell.length_c   1.000
_cell.angle_alpha   90.00
_cell.angle_beta   90.00
_cell.angle_gamma   90.00
#
_symmetry.space_group_name_H-M   'P 1'
#
loop_
_entity.id
_entity.type
_entity.pdbx_description
1 polymer ?
#
loop_
_entity_poly.entity_id
_entity_poly.type
_entity_poly.pdbx_seq_one_letter_code
_entity_poly.pdbx_strand_id
1 'polypeptide(L)'
;MTRAPQADAPNNSTGGGRTLPRGLSAGSGFLVFSWASTFAMARLTGAVSLVILLAAGAVGAVAAIAPGWWHLRRLTDVAAEPRPALVTAGDPVALGLRLARDRGTPPPVHVTVLDRGRTVGSGWAIDGRLDLDLTLERRGRIDHWELRLASGGSAGLWWWRRTWVVASTPLVVAPRSTGTGASRAEDPRPIGPEDDPAPAGTGLAGELDGIRPWREGDADHAVHWPTSLRTGSLTVFDHPRTSDRRWIVRATSAATDREAEVSRVRRSLDELHRRGVPAWAAVDDHEPVHLADADAIARWSATCLPDADPEADPEADPDADPEAARAAARAAARSARTAEPDDTLTPAARWLVALSSCIALYMLTQALGSGPATVVCLLGGCVLTAAMTSGGTTSRALRAVVHGLVTVFAVIGLVTVVRTVAVSDDLLDVITGPLPQVLMLLVVLHGFECTRRRAARAALGFAAVIIAYAGGQRIDPAIGWWLLAWGVSFAVALRWTARPAITRSDTHPARWPVSLRRDRGTTSRGAATAGL
;
A
#
# COMPACT_ATOMS: atom_id res chain seq x y z
N MET A 1 33.94 10.21 -35.28
CA MET A 1 33.35 9.71 -34.02
C MET A 1 32.58 10.84 -33.36
N THR A 2 31.33 11.01 -33.78
CA THR A 2 30.40 12.05 -33.33
C THR A 2 29.70 11.57 -32.07
N ARG A 3 29.94 12.27 -30.95
CA ARG A 3 29.20 12.06 -29.69
C ARG A 3 27.74 12.48 -29.92
N ALA A 4 26.83 11.54 -29.73
CA ALA A 4 25.40 11.83 -29.69
C ALA A 4 25.09 12.82 -28.55
N PRO A 5 24.17 13.77 -28.75
CA PRO A 5 23.76 14.68 -27.69
C PRO A 5 23.02 13.87 -26.62
N GLN A 6 23.55 13.94 -25.40
CA GLN A 6 22.90 13.43 -24.20
C GLN A 6 21.65 14.29 -23.98
N ALA A 7 20.48 13.69 -24.17
CA ALA A 7 19.21 14.34 -23.90
C ALA A 7 19.11 14.64 -22.41
N ASP A 8 19.26 15.91 -22.05
CA ASP A 8 18.92 16.41 -20.73
C ASP A 8 17.42 16.19 -20.51
N ALA A 9 17.09 15.25 -19.63
CA ALA A 9 15.71 15.00 -19.19
C ALA A 9 15.18 16.26 -18.48
N PRO A 10 13.88 16.57 -18.61
CA PRO A 10 13.28 17.75 -17.97
C PRO A 10 13.34 17.61 -16.45
N ASN A 11 14.31 18.30 -15.86
CA ASN A 11 14.51 18.43 -14.43
C ASN A 11 13.57 19.51 -13.91
N ASN A 12 12.35 19.14 -13.48
CA ASN A 12 11.45 20.01 -12.71
C ASN A 12 10.77 19.17 -11.62
N SER A 13 11.54 18.85 -10.57
CA SER A 13 11.05 18.22 -9.36
C SER A 13 10.00 19.11 -8.69
N THR A 14 8.72 18.78 -8.85
CA THR A 14 7.63 19.37 -8.06
C THR A 14 7.87 19.07 -6.57
N GLY A 15 7.96 20.14 -5.79
CA GLY A 15 8.57 20.15 -4.46
C GLY A 15 7.86 19.28 -3.43
N GLY A 16 8.65 18.55 -2.64
CA GLY A 16 8.15 17.82 -1.48
C GLY A 16 7.52 18.76 -0.44
N GLY A 17 6.30 18.46 -0.03
CA GLY A 17 5.53 19.21 0.96
C GLY A 17 6.19 19.29 2.34
N ARG A 18 5.52 19.97 3.28
CA ARG A 18 6.02 20.13 4.66
C ARG A 18 6.15 18.77 5.35
N THR A 19 7.21 18.60 6.14
CA THR A 19 7.36 17.43 7.01
C THR A 19 6.53 17.63 8.27
N LEU A 20 5.59 16.72 8.54
CA LEU A 20 4.64 16.80 9.63
C LEU A 20 4.82 15.61 10.59
N PRO A 21 4.56 15.79 11.90
CA PRO A 21 4.50 14.66 12.81
C PRO A 21 3.33 13.75 12.43
N ARG A 22 3.58 12.44 12.39
CA ARG A 22 2.55 11.42 12.16
C ARG A 22 2.04 10.83 13.47
N GLY A 23 2.91 10.71 14.48
CA GLY A 23 2.55 10.28 15.83
C GLY A 23 3.57 9.33 16.46
N LEU A 24 3.20 8.77 17.60
CA LEU A 24 3.99 7.80 18.35
C LEU A 24 3.77 6.37 17.84
N SER A 25 4.84 5.58 17.84
CA SER A 25 4.78 4.16 17.51
C SER A 25 3.98 3.37 18.55
N ALA A 26 3.40 2.25 18.12
CA ALA A 26 2.72 1.35 19.04
C ALA A 26 3.71 0.81 20.08
N GLY A 27 3.36 0.90 21.36
CA GLY A 27 4.21 0.45 22.46
C GLY A 27 5.18 1.51 23.02
N SER A 28 5.31 2.70 22.39
CA SER A 28 6.07 3.82 23.00
C SER A 28 5.54 4.19 24.39
N GLY A 29 4.24 4.00 24.64
CA GLY A 29 3.61 4.24 25.95
C GLY A 29 4.22 3.43 27.09
N PHE A 30 4.69 2.20 26.85
CA PHE A 30 5.37 1.40 27.88
C PHE A 30 6.73 1.98 28.25
N LEU A 31 7.43 2.61 27.30
CA LEU A 31 8.69 3.29 27.59
C LEU A 31 8.45 4.56 28.42
N VAL A 32 7.42 5.34 28.07
CA VAL A 32 7.00 6.51 28.87
C VAL A 32 6.61 6.08 30.29
N PHE A 33 5.83 5.00 30.42
CA PHE A 33 5.47 4.43 31.71
C PHE A 33 6.70 3.97 32.50
N SER A 34 7.66 3.31 31.86
CA SER A 34 8.89 2.85 32.51
C SER A 34 9.75 4.02 33.01
N TRP A 35 9.82 5.10 32.24
CA TRP A 35 10.54 6.32 32.63
C TRP A 35 9.84 7.02 33.80
N ALA A 36 8.51 7.15 33.78
CA ALA A 36 7.73 7.70 34.90
C ALA A 36 7.84 6.84 36.17
N SER A 37 7.86 5.51 36.02
CA SER A 37 8.06 4.57 37.13
C SER A 37 9.47 4.73 37.73
N THR A 38 10.49 4.87 36.89
CA THR A 38 11.87 5.16 37.32
C THR A 38 11.93 6.50 38.07
N PHE A 39 11.20 7.51 37.61
CA PHE A 39 11.13 8.81 38.29
C PHE A 39 10.50 8.70 39.68
N ALA A 40 9.41 7.97 39.81
CA ALA A 40 8.79 7.69 41.12
C ALA A 40 9.77 6.96 42.05
N MET A 41 10.46 5.93 41.57
CA MET A 41 11.48 5.21 42.35
C MET A 41 12.64 6.11 42.76
N ALA A 42 13.13 6.98 41.87
CA ALA A 42 14.19 7.94 42.17
C ALA A 42 13.77 8.91 43.28
N ARG A 43 12.52 9.37 43.25
CA ARG A 43 11.97 10.27 44.28
C ARG A 43 11.83 9.60 45.64
N LEU A 44 11.50 8.32 45.67
CA LEU A 44 11.33 7.54 46.91
C LEU A 44 12.67 7.10 47.52
N THR A 45 13.63 6.71 46.69
CA THR A 45 14.91 6.13 47.15
C THR A 45 16.04 7.15 47.27
N GLY A 46 15.98 8.27 46.54
CA GLY A 46 17.09 9.21 46.42
C GLY A 46 18.31 8.66 45.67
N ALA A 47 18.20 7.49 45.03
CA ALA A 47 19.32 6.81 44.41
C ALA A 47 19.85 7.57 43.17
N VAL A 48 21.14 7.95 43.22
CA VAL A 48 21.82 8.69 42.14
C VAL A 48 21.82 7.92 40.81
N SER A 49 21.92 6.58 40.87
CA SER A 49 21.82 5.68 39.71
C SER A 49 20.55 5.91 38.89
N LEU A 50 19.41 6.17 39.57
CA LEU A 50 18.12 6.40 38.92
C LEU A 50 18.04 7.78 38.29
N VAL A 51 18.64 8.79 38.91
CA VAL A 51 18.77 10.13 38.32
C VAL A 51 19.57 10.07 37.02
N ILE A 52 20.67 9.31 36.99
CA ILE A 52 21.48 9.08 35.78
C ILE A 52 20.63 8.39 34.71
N LEU A 53 19.87 7.34 35.08
CA LEU A 53 18.99 6.61 34.16
C LEU A 53 17.92 7.51 33.54
N LEU A 54 17.32 8.40 34.34
CA LEU A 54 16.32 9.37 33.89
C LEU A 54 16.91 10.39 32.92
N ALA A 55 18.09 10.93 33.24
CA ALA A 55 18.80 11.87 32.38
C ALA A 55 19.18 11.23 31.04
N ALA A 56 19.73 10.01 31.07
CA ALA A 56 20.04 9.24 29.87
C ALA A 56 18.77 8.94 29.05
N GLY A 57 17.66 8.58 29.70
CA GLY A 57 16.37 8.35 29.07
C GLY A 57 15.81 9.60 28.39
N ALA A 58 15.93 10.77 29.04
CA ALA A 58 15.50 12.05 28.46
C ALA A 58 16.33 12.43 27.23
N VAL A 59 17.66 12.31 27.31
CA VAL A 59 18.56 12.53 26.17
C VAL A 59 18.24 11.55 25.03
N GLY A 60 18.02 10.28 25.36
CA GLY A 60 17.62 9.25 24.41
C GLY A 60 16.29 9.54 23.72
N ALA A 61 15.30 10.05 24.45
CA ALA A 61 14.00 10.44 23.90
C ALA A 61 14.13 11.60 22.91
N VAL A 62 14.91 12.64 23.25
CA VAL A 62 15.20 13.75 22.33
C VAL A 62 15.93 13.25 21.09
N ALA A 63 16.95 12.39 21.27
CA ALA A 63 17.70 11.78 20.19
C ALA A 63 16.85 10.82 19.32
N ALA A 64 15.73 10.30 19.82
CA ALA A 64 14.81 9.45 19.06
C ALA A 64 13.85 10.24 18.16
N ILE A 65 13.53 11.49 18.50
CA ILE A 65 12.55 12.32 17.76
C ILE A 65 13.15 12.89 16.47
N ALA A 66 14.35 13.45 16.56
CA ALA A 66 14.97 14.22 15.47
C ALA A 66 15.34 13.41 14.21
N PRO A 67 15.85 12.16 14.30
CA PRO A 67 16.38 11.46 13.12
C PRO A 67 15.35 11.21 12.03
N GLY A 68 14.11 10.86 12.37
CA GLY A 68 13.05 10.63 11.38
C GLY A 68 12.71 11.89 10.57
N TRP A 69 12.66 13.04 11.24
CA TRP A 69 12.49 14.34 10.59
C TRP A 69 13.67 14.67 9.67
N TRP A 70 14.90 14.50 10.16
CA TRP A 70 16.12 14.73 9.38
C TRP A 70 16.22 13.81 8.16
N HIS A 71 15.82 12.54 8.29
CA HIS A 71 15.82 11.59 7.18
C HIS A 71 14.92 12.08 6.04
N LEU A 72 13.69 12.51 6.35
CA LEU A 72 12.74 13.00 5.34
C LEU A 72 13.10 14.39 4.80
N ARG A 73 13.72 15.25 5.62
CA ARG A 73 14.17 16.58 5.18
C ARG A 73 15.34 16.54 4.22
N ARG A 74 16.24 15.55 4.36
CA ARG A 74 17.44 15.42 3.52
C ARG A 74 17.18 14.68 2.20
N LEU A 75 15.96 14.20 1.97
CA LEU A 75 15.58 13.71 0.65
C LEU A 75 15.44 14.92 -0.27
N THR A 76 16.24 14.91 -1.34
CA THR A 76 16.35 16.02 -2.28
C THR A 76 15.61 15.75 -3.57
N ASP A 77 15.59 14.49 -4.00
CA ASP A 77 14.91 14.09 -5.22
C ASP A 77 14.17 12.76 -5.03
N VAL A 78 13.05 12.63 -5.73
CA VAL A 78 12.23 11.43 -5.79
C VAL A 78 11.79 11.26 -7.23
N ALA A 79 12.17 10.14 -7.84
CA ALA A 79 11.77 9.79 -9.19
C ALA A 79 10.84 8.57 -9.17
N ALA A 80 9.83 8.59 -10.03
CA ALA A 80 8.88 7.51 -10.22
C ALA A 80 8.86 7.10 -11.70
N GLU A 81 9.08 5.82 -11.96
CA GLU A 81 9.14 5.27 -13.31
C GLU A 81 8.18 4.07 -13.44
N PRO A 82 6.99 4.27 -14.04
CA PRO A 82 6.04 3.20 -14.28
C PRO A 82 6.48 2.33 -15.46
N ARG A 83 6.25 1.02 -15.35
CA ARG A 83 6.50 0.03 -16.41
C ARG A 83 5.36 -0.99 -16.43
N PRO A 84 4.64 -1.17 -17.55
CA PRO A 84 4.72 -0.46 -18.84
C PRO A 84 4.10 0.96 -18.83
N ALA A 85 4.20 1.71 -19.93
CA ALA A 85 3.61 3.06 -20.09
C ALA A 85 2.11 3.05 -20.48
N LEU A 86 1.58 1.89 -20.89
CA LEU A 86 0.18 1.67 -21.20
C LEU A 86 -0.27 0.37 -20.53
N VAL A 87 -1.36 0.42 -19.78
CA VAL A 87 -1.91 -0.71 -19.03
C VAL A 87 -3.44 -0.68 -19.08
N THR A 88 -4.10 -1.82 -18.85
CA THR A 88 -5.56 -1.86 -18.67
C THR A 88 -5.90 -1.80 -17.18
N ALA A 89 -6.97 -1.11 -16.83
CA ALA A 89 -7.47 -0.99 -15.47
C ALA A 89 -7.65 -2.38 -14.84
N GLY A 90 -7.07 -2.58 -13.67
CA GLY A 90 -7.04 -3.87 -12.97
C GLY A 90 -5.83 -4.76 -13.25
N ASP A 91 -5.04 -4.47 -14.27
CA ASP A 91 -3.80 -5.19 -14.53
C ASP A 91 -2.67 -4.64 -13.64
N PRO A 92 -1.68 -5.49 -13.28
CA PRO A 92 -0.55 -5.05 -12.47
C PRO A 92 0.39 -4.10 -13.25
N VAL A 93 0.86 -3.06 -12.57
CA VAL A 93 1.87 -2.10 -13.05
C VAL A 93 3.06 -2.15 -12.12
N ALA A 94 4.26 -2.37 -12.67
CA ALA A 94 5.47 -2.25 -11.89
C ALA A 94 5.87 -0.77 -11.80
N LEU A 95 5.92 -0.21 -10.60
CA LEU A 95 6.39 1.15 -10.34
C LEU A 95 7.75 1.10 -9.65
N GLY A 96 8.78 1.56 -10.36
CA GLY A 96 10.12 1.75 -9.80
C GLY A 96 10.24 3.14 -9.17
N LEU A 97 10.56 3.19 -7.88
CA LEU A 97 10.77 4.43 -7.13
C LEU A 97 12.23 4.57 -6.73
N ARG A 98 12.79 5.76 -6.98
CA ARG A 98 14.17 6.12 -6.58
C ARG A 98 14.14 7.35 -5.70
N LEU A 99 14.71 7.22 -4.51
CA LEU A 99 14.88 8.29 -3.54
C LEU A 99 16.36 8.69 -3.52
N ALA A 100 16.65 9.98 -3.70
CA ALA A 100 18.00 10.50 -3.60
C ALA A 100 18.18 11.41 -2.38
N ARG A 101 19.44 11.49 -1.95
CA ARG A 101 19.90 12.34 -0.85
C ARG A 101 21.22 12.97 -1.27
N ASP A 102 21.45 14.22 -0.88
CA ASP A 102 22.67 14.98 -1.24
C ASP A 102 23.98 14.24 -0.95
N ARG A 103 24.01 13.43 0.11
CA ARG A 103 25.17 12.62 0.48
C ARG A 103 24.75 11.25 1.00
N GLY A 104 25.23 10.21 0.32
CA GLY A 104 25.09 8.81 0.70
C GLY A 104 23.73 8.20 0.37
N THR A 105 23.59 6.91 0.67
CA THR A 105 22.31 6.21 0.51
C THR A 105 21.30 6.71 1.55
N PRO A 106 20.04 6.98 1.14
CA PRO A 106 19.03 7.34 2.09
C PRO A 106 18.72 6.14 3.00
N PRO A 107 18.44 6.38 4.28
CA PRO A 107 18.03 5.32 5.20
C PRO A 107 16.67 4.74 4.77
N PRO A 108 16.27 3.59 5.33
CA PRO A 108 14.97 3.02 5.02
C PRO A 108 13.81 3.98 5.30
N VAL A 109 12.96 4.18 4.31
CA VAL A 109 11.76 5.04 4.38
C VAL A 109 10.58 4.22 3.88
N HIS A 110 9.46 4.32 4.59
CA HIS A 110 8.22 3.69 4.14
C HIS A 110 7.53 4.62 3.13
N VAL A 111 7.19 4.09 1.96
CA VAL A 111 6.55 4.82 0.87
C VAL A 111 5.14 4.29 0.68
N THR A 112 4.19 5.20 0.57
CA THR A 112 2.81 4.90 0.19
C THR A 112 2.49 5.65 -1.09
N VAL A 113 2.13 4.93 -2.14
CA VAL A 113 1.75 5.48 -3.45
C VAL A 113 0.25 5.71 -3.44
N LEU A 114 -0.15 6.89 -3.91
CA LEU A 114 -1.54 7.30 -3.98
C LEU A 114 -1.94 7.62 -5.41
N ASP A 115 -3.14 7.20 -5.76
CA ASP A 115 -3.86 7.60 -6.97
C ASP A 115 -5.12 8.36 -6.53
N ARG A 116 -5.22 9.65 -6.89
CA ARG A 116 -6.32 10.54 -6.52
C ARG A 116 -6.70 10.45 -5.03
N GLY A 117 -5.69 10.43 -4.16
CA GLY A 117 -5.83 10.33 -2.70
C GLY A 117 -6.08 8.93 -2.14
N ARG A 118 -6.30 7.90 -2.98
CA ARG A 118 -6.47 6.49 -2.57
C ARG A 118 -5.15 5.73 -2.60
N THR A 119 -4.91 4.86 -1.63
CA THR A 119 -3.68 4.05 -1.58
C THR A 119 -3.75 2.89 -2.56
N VAL A 120 -2.83 2.89 -3.52
CA VAL A 120 -2.70 1.84 -4.55
C VAL A 120 -1.56 0.86 -4.25
N GLY A 121 -0.60 1.26 -3.42
CA GLY A 121 0.45 0.38 -2.93
C GLY A 121 1.35 1.03 -1.90
N SER A 122 2.12 0.21 -1.19
CA SER A 122 3.07 0.71 -0.20
C SER A 122 4.18 -0.30 0.07
N GLY A 123 5.36 0.20 0.43
CA GLY A 123 6.50 -0.64 0.76
C GLY A 123 7.66 0.13 1.37
N TRP A 124 8.73 -0.58 1.69
CA TRP A 124 9.95 -0.01 2.25
C TRP A 124 10.98 0.28 1.16
N ALA A 125 11.33 1.55 0.97
CA ALA A 125 12.46 1.93 0.13
C ALA A 125 13.76 1.68 0.88
N ILE A 126 14.62 0.82 0.33
CA ILE A 126 15.90 0.41 0.90
C ILE A 126 17.00 0.88 -0.05
N ASP A 127 18.04 1.50 0.50
CA ASP A 127 19.11 2.13 -0.28
C ASP A 127 18.57 3.10 -1.36
N GLY A 128 17.43 3.73 -1.04
CA GLY A 128 16.74 4.66 -1.91
C GLY A 128 16.03 4.02 -3.08
N ARG A 129 15.71 2.72 -3.05
CA ARG A 129 14.97 2.05 -4.12
C ARG A 129 13.80 1.27 -3.57
N LEU A 130 12.71 1.27 -4.32
CA LEU A 130 11.52 0.48 -4.05
C LEU A 130 10.87 0.13 -5.38
N ASP A 131 10.62 -1.16 -5.60
CA ASP A 131 9.81 -1.65 -6.72
C ASP A 131 8.48 -2.15 -6.15
N LEU A 132 7.38 -1.67 -6.72
CA LEU A 132 6.02 -2.04 -6.30
C LEU A 132 5.22 -2.55 -7.49
N ASP A 133 4.48 -3.63 -7.28
CA ASP A 133 3.40 -4.03 -8.18
C ASP A 133 2.11 -3.36 -7.70
N LEU A 134 1.59 -2.44 -8.50
CA LEU A 134 0.38 -1.67 -8.25
C LEU A 134 -0.76 -2.18 -9.11
N THR A 135 -2.00 -2.02 -8.65
CA THR A 135 -3.19 -2.26 -9.47
C THR A 135 -4.02 -0.99 -9.49
N LEU A 136 -4.20 -0.41 -10.68
CA LEU A 136 -4.95 0.83 -10.86
C LEU A 136 -6.37 0.47 -11.29
N GLU A 137 -7.36 0.87 -10.49
CA GLU A 137 -8.77 0.52 -10.74
C GLU A 137 -9.44 1.47 -11.72
N ARG A 138 -8.97 2.73 -11.80
CA ARG A 138 -9.59 3.78 -12.59
C ARG A 138 -8.81 4.06 -13.86
N ARG A 139 -9.54 4.27 -14.96
CA ARG A 139 -8.95 4.72 -16.23
C ARG A 139 -8.44 6.16 -16.12
N GLY A 140 -7.53 6.51 -17.01
CA GLY A 140 -7.04 7.88 -17.15
C GLY A 140 -5.56 7.93 -17.47
N ARG A 141 -5.05 9.16 -17.54
CA ARG A 141 -3.64 9.46 -17.72
C ARG A 141 -3.04 9.96 -16.41
N ILE A 142 -1.95 9.32 -15.99
CA ILE A 142 -1.20 9.68 -14.78
C ILE A 142 0.13 10.28 -15.21
N ASP A 143 0.24 11.59 -15.11
CA ASP A 143 1.49 12.34 -15.36
C ASP A 143 2.27 12.62 -14.06
N HIS A 144 1.61 12.46 -12.91
CA HIS A 144 2.16 12.74 -11.59
C HIS A 144 1.68 11.73 -10.55
N TRP A 145 2.59 11.36 -9.65
CA TRP A 145 2.32 10.45 -8.54
C TRP A 145 2.34 11.21 -7.22
N GLU A 146 1.30 11.04 -6.39
CA GLU A 146 1.33 11.48 -4.99
C GLU A 146 1.97 10.37 -4.14
N LEU A 147 3.11 10.66 -3.54
CA LEU A 147 3.87 9.75 -2.68
C LEU A 147 3.86 10.25 -1.24
N ARG A 148 3.42 9.43 -0.30
CA ARG A 148 3.56 9.70 1.14
C ARG A 148 4.72 8.92 1.71
N LEU A 149 5.75 9.65 2.11
CA LEU A 149 6.95 9.11 2.75
C LEU A 149 6.80 9.19 4.28
N ALA A 150 7.18 8.13 4.98
CA ALA A 150 7.17 8.09 6.43
C ALA A 150 8.48 7.51 7.00
N SER A 151 8.99 8.10 8.07
CA SER A 151 10.19 7.62 8.76
C SER A 151 10.08 7.79 10.27
N GLY A 152 10.41 6.72 11.00
CA GLY A 152 10.56 6.70 12.46
C GLY A 152 11.99 6.98 12.95
N GLY A 153 12.93 7.26 12.04
CA GLY A 153 14.34 7.41 12.40
C GLY A 153 14.98 6.13 12.91
N SER A 154 16.08 6.26 13.66
CA SER A 154 16.83 5.10 14.18
C SER A 154 16.13 4.37 15.32
N ALA A 155 15.32 5.05 16.14
CA ALA A 155 14.65 4.46 17.29
C ALA A 155 13.21 4.03 16.99
N GLY A 156 12.60 4.54 15.91
CA GLY A 156 11.26 4.15 15.48
C GLY A 156 10.14 4.58 16.44
N LEU A 157 10.42 5.41 17.44
CA LEU A 157 9.46 5.81 18.49
C LEU A 157 8.51 6.92 18.05
N TRP A 158 9.03 7.86 17.25
CA TRP A 158 8.31 9.02 16.75
C TRP A 158 8.38 9.04 15.23
N TRP A 159 7.20 9.07 14.59
CA TRP A 159 7.09 8.99 13.15
C TRP A 159 6.80 10.35 12.55
N TRP A 160 7.49 10.63 11.46
CA TRP A 160 7.31 11.81 10.63
C TRP A 160 6.77 11.39 9.27
N ARG A 161 6.03 12.29 8.63
CA ARG A 161 5.47 12.11 7.29
C ARG A 161 5.80 13.31 6.41
N ARG A 162 6.06 13.05 5.13
CA ARG A 162 6.20 14.07 4.09
C ARG A 162 5.51 13.59 2.81
N THR A 163 4.68 14.43 2.22
CA THR A 163 4.03 14.13 0.92
C THR A 163 4.84 14.75 -0.20
N TRP A 164 4.98 14.03 -1.31
CA TRP A 164 5.64 14.46 -2.53
C TRP A 164 4.67 14.28 -3.69
N VAL A 165 4.71 15.19 -4.65
CA VAL A 165 4.06 15.03 -5.96
C VAL A 165 5.17 14.97 -6.98
N VAL A 166 5.29 13.85 -7.67
CA VAL A 166 6.43 13.54 -8.53
C VAL A 166 5.95 13.38 -9.96
N ALA A 167 6.49 14.19 -10.86
CA ALA A 167 6.28 13.99 -12.30
C ALA A 167 6.89 12.65 -12.73
N SER A 168 6.18 11.89 -13.55
CA SER A 168 6.69 10.66 -14.16
C SER A 168 6.52 10.70 -15.67
N THR A 169 7.14 9.73 -16.34
CA THR A 169 6.69 9.36 -17.69
C THR A 169 5.19 9.08 -17.65
N PRO A 170 4.39 9.62 -18.60
CA PRO A 170 2.95 9.43 -18.60
C PRO A 170 2.58 7.95 -18.62
N LEU A 171 1.82 7.51 -17.62
CA LEU A 171 1.18 6.19 -17.61
C LEU A 171 -0.26 6.35 -18.06
N VAL A 172 -0.64 5.61 -19.10
CA VAL A 172 -2.02 5.56 -19.57
C VAL A 172 -2.68 4.29 -19.08
N VAL A 173 -3.78 4.43 -18.34
CA VAL A 173 -4.61 3.35 -17.85
C VAL A 173 -5.89 3.32 -18.67
N ALA A 174 -6.01 2.34 -19.55
CA ALA A 174 -7.20 2.16 -20.38
C ALA A 174 -8.28 1.36 -19.63
N PRO A 175 -9.58 1.63 -19.80
CA PRO A 175 -10.67 0.98 -19.06
C PRO A 175 -10.82 -0.50 -19.44
N ARG A 176 -11.46 -1.35 -18.64
CA ARG A 176 -11.64 -2.76 -19.05
C ARG A 176 -12.56 -2.87 -20.28
N SER A 177 -12.28 -3.82 -21.19
CA SER A 177 -13.13 -4.11 -22.35
C SER A 177 -14.36 -4.95 -21.94
N THR A 178 -15.28 -4.35 -21.17
CA THR A 178 -16.51 -4.98 -20.66
C THR A 178 -17.79 -4.33 -21.20
N GLY A 179 -18.92 -5.04 -21.12
CA GLY A 179 -20.24 -4.54 -21.60
C GLY A 179 -20.72 -5.17 -22.91
N THR A 180 -21.91 -4.79 -23.36
CA THR A 180 -22.50 -5.20 -24.64
C THR A 180 -22.05 -4.25 -25.76
N GLY A 181 -21.25 -4.76 -26.71
CA GLY A 181 -20.77 -3.94 -27.83
C GLY A 181 -21.92 -3.47 -28.71
N ALA A 182 -21.95 -2.18 -29.02
CA ALA A 182 -22.78 -1.59 -30.05
C ALA A 182 -21.86 -0.81 -30.99
N SER A 183 -21.86 -1.16 -32.27
CA SER A 183 -21.19 -0.40 -33.33
C SER A 183 -22.27 0.04 -34.31
N ARG A 184 -22.27 1.32 -34.68
CA ARG A 184 -23.18 1.86 -35.69
C ARG A 184 -22.36 2.17 -36.94
N ALA A 185 -22.76 1.63 -38.09
CA ALA A 185 -22.21 2.07 -39.36
C ALA A 185 -22.80 3.46 -39.68
N GLU A 186 -21.95 4.44 -39.95
CA GLU A 186 -22.37 5.71 -40.54
C GLU A 186 -21.95 5.73 -42.00
N ASP A 187 -22.90 6.06 -42.88
CA ASP A 187 -22.58 6.41 -44.26
C ASP A 187 -21.94 7.79 -44.25
N PRO A 188 -20.76 7.99 -44.89
CA PRO A 188 -20.12 9.29 -44.94
C PRO A 188 -21.05 10.27 -45.66
N ARG A 189 -21.67 11.19 -44.92
CA ARG A 189 -22.32 12.35 -45.52
C ARG A 189 -21.22 13.33 -45.95
N PRO A 190 -21.19 13.78 -47.22
CA PRO A 190 -20.27 14.82 -47.61
C PRO A 190 -20.63 16.11 -46.86
N ILE A 191 -19.77 16.50 -45.93
CA ILE A 191 -19.75 17.84 -45.36
C ILE A 191 -18.97 18.67 -46.38
N GLY A 192 -19.65 19.47 -47.19
CA GLY A 192 -18.98 20.49 -48.00
C GLY A 192 -18.94 21.84 -47.27
N PRO A 193 -18.17 22.83 -47.77
CA PRO A 193 -17.05 22.75 -48.71
C PRO A 193 -15.79 23.44 -48.13
N GLU A 194 -14.63 22.81 -48.20
CA GLU A 194 -13.35 23.55 -48.23
C GLU A 194 -12.29 22.71 -48.96
N ASP A 195 -11.98 23.19 -50.17
CA ASP A 195 -10.82 22.96 -51.02
C ASP A 195 -9.92 21.75 -50.71
N ASP A 196 -10.30 20.58 -51.23
CA ASP A 196 -9.35 19.61 -51.78
C ASP A 196 -10.03 18.81 -52.91
N PRO A 197 -9.30 18.43 -53.98
CA PRO A 197 -9.90 17.97 -55.22
C PRO A 197 -10.55 16.59 -55.05
N ALA A 198 -11.87 16.56 -55.19
CA ALA A 198 -12.67 15.34 -55.26
C ALA A 198 -12.15 14.39 -56.36
N PRO A 199 -11.96 13.08 -56.09
CA PRO A 199 -11.78 12.12 -57.16
C PRO A 199 -13.13 11.91 -57.86
N ALA A 200 -13.22 12.48 -59.06
CA ALA A 200 -14.10 12.15 -60.18
C ALA A 200 -15.52 11.61 -59.88
N GLY A 201 -16.51 12.49 -59.97
CA GLY A 201 -17.91 12.10 -60.14
C GLY A 201 -18.86 13.30 -60.04
N THR A 202 -19.06 14.01 -61.15
CA THR A 202 -19.96 15.16 -61.26
C THR A 202 -21.42 14.78 -60.97
N GLY A 203 -21.91 15.08 -59.77
CA GLY A 203 -23.34 15.13 -59.45
C GLY A 203 -23.91 16.49 -59.85
N LEU A 204 -24.68 16.53 -60.94
CA LEU A 204 -25.35 17.73 -61.44
C LEU A 204 -26.81 17.69 -60.95
N ALA A 205 -27.13 18.57 -60.01
CA ALA A 205 -28.47 19.05 -59.64
C ALA A 205 -29.62 18.01 -59.58
N GLY A 206 -29.98 17.56 -58.38
CA GLY A 206 -31.30 16.95 -58.10
C GLY A 206 -31.33 15.66 -57.26
N GLU A 207 -30.19 15.16 -56.79
CA GLU A 207 -30.10 13.88 -56.07
C GLU A 207 -30.41 14.02 -54.57
N LEU A 208 -31.71 14.04 -54.24
CA LEU A 208 -32.17 13.92 -52.84
C LEU A 208 -32.38 12.46 -52.39
N ASP A 209 -32.38 11.49 -53.33
CA ASP A 209 -32.70 10.07 -53.05
C ASP A 209 -31.54 9.09 -53.24
N GLY A 210 -30.32 9.57 -53.58
CA GLY A 210 -29.17 8.68 -53.79
C GLY A 210 -29.39 7.66 -54.93
N ILE A 211 -30.08 8.07 -55.99
CA ILE A 211 -30.36 7.25 -57.17
C ILE A 211 -29.61 7.86 -58.36
N ARG A 212 -28.82 7.04 -59.06
CA ARG A 212 -28.04 7.46 -60.24
C ARG A 212 -28.30 6.56 -61.45
N PRO A 213 -27.96 6.97 -62.69
CA PRO A 213 -28.04 6.08 -63.85
C PRO A 213 -27.17 4.83 -63.68
N TRP A 214 -27.67 3.69 -64.17
CA TRP A 214 -26.94 2.41 -64.21
C TRP A 214 -25.69 2.54 -65.07
N ARG A 215 -24.58 2.00 -64.58
CA ARG A 215 -23.30 1.91 -65.28
C ARG A 215 -22.90 0.45 -65.38
N GLU A 216 -22.11 0.15 -66.40
CA GLU A 216 -21.54 -1.18 -66.60
C GLU A 216 -20.69 -1.56 -65.37
N GLY A 217 -21.06 -2.65 -64.69
CA GLY A 217 -20.48 -3.09 -63.41
C GLY A 217 -21.35 -2.88 -62.17
N ASP A 218 -22.50 -2.19 -62.29
CA ASP A 218 -23.49 -2.10 -61.23
C ASP A 218 -24.26 -3.43 -61.07
N ALA A 219 -24.46 -3.86 -59.82
CA ALA A 219 -25.11 -5.13 -59.54
C ALA A 219 -26.63 -5.09 -59.80
N ASP A 220 -27.17 -6.17 -60.34
CA ASP A 220 -28.60 -6.28 -60.71
C ASP A 220 -29.57 -5.99 -59.54
N HIS A 221 -29.15 -6.30 -58.31
CA HIS A 221 -29.95 -6.06 -57.10
C HIS A 221 -30.00 -4.58 -56.67
N ALA A 222 -29.16 -3.73 -57.24
CA ALA A 222 -29.11 -2.32 -56.90
C ALA A 222 -30.06 -1.47 -57.78
N VAL A 223 -30.73 -2.08 -58.78
CA VAL A 223 -31.67 -1.38 -59.67
C VAL A 223 -32.92 -0.93 -58.90
N HIS A 224 -33.20 0.38 -58.97
CA HIS A 224 -34.44 0.94 -58.47
C HIS A 224 -35.53 0.84 -59.54
N TRP A 225 -36.22 -0.31 -59.56
CA TRP A 225 -37.25 -0.63 -60.55
C TRP A 225 -38.35 0.43 -60.71
N PRO A 226 -38.90 1.04 -59.65
CA PRO A 226 -39.96 2.05 -59.81
C PRO A 226 -39.53 3.26 -60.64
N THR A 227 -38.33 3.80 -60.39
CA THR A 227 -37.81 4.94 -61.16
C THR A 227 -37.34 4.51 -62.55
N SER A 228 -36.76 3.31 -62.65
CA SER A 228 -36.30 2.78 -63.94
C SER A 228 -37.46 2.59 -64.93
N LEU A 229 -38.59 2.08 -64.44
CA LEU A 229 -39.80 1.91 -65.24
C LEU A 229 -40.44 3.24 -65.65
N ARG A 230 -40.39 4.27 -64.79
CA ARG A 230 -40.95 5.60 -65.08
C ARG A 230 -40.12 6.40 -66.07
N THR A 231 -38.80 6.29 -65.99
CA THR A 231 -37.85 7.05 -66.82
C THR A 231 -37.49 6.34 -68.11
N GLY A 232 -37.74 5.02 -68.20
CA GLY A 232 -37.34 4.20 -69.35
C GLY A 232 -35.82 3.93 -69.41
N SER A 233 -35.09 4.29 -68.36
CA SER A 233 -33.64 4.09 -68.25
C SER A 233 -33.30 3.44 -66.90
N LEU A 234 -32.41 2.45 -66.90
CA LEU A 234 -32.00 1.79 -65.66
C LEU A 234 -31.38 2.80 -64.70
N THR A 235 -31.99 2.93 -63.53
CA THR A 235 -31.55 3.75 -62.41
C THR A 235 -31.25 2.83 -61.23
N VAL A 236 -30.15 3.11 -60.54
CA VAL A 236 -29.58 2.27 -59.48
C VAL A 236 -29.51 3.09 -58.22
N PHE A 237 -29.80 2.47 -57.09
CA PHE A 237 -29.45 3.02 -55.80
C PHE A 237 -27.93 3.14 -55.70
N ASP A 238 -27.44 4.35 -55.49
CA ASP A 238 -26.05 4.62 -55.15
C ASP A 238 -25.84 4.21 -53.68
N HIS A 239 -25.80 2.90 -53.45
CA HIS A 239 -25.37 2.38 -52.16
C HIS A 239 -23.88 2.69 -52.05
N PRO A 240 -23.44 3.48 -51.04
CA PRO A 240 -22.02 3.64 -50.80
C PRO A 240 -21.41 2.25 -50.67
N ARG A 241 -20.33 1.99 -51.41
CA ARG A 241 -19.66 0.69 -51.37
C ARG A 241 -19.33 0.40 -49.91
N THR A 242 -19.43 -0.87 -49.50
CA THR A 242 -19.09 -1.28 -48.13
C THR A 242 -17.65 -0.90 -47.75
N SER A 243 -16.76 -0.71 -48.73
CA SER A 243 -15.40 -0.19 -48.58
C SER A 243 -15.33 1.29 -48.18
N ASP A 244 -16.37 2.07 -48.45
CA ASP A 244 -16.43 3.51 -48.18
C ASP A 244 -17.18 3.81 -46.87
N ARG A 245 -17.76 2.77 -46.24
CA ARG A 245 -18.44 2.88 -44.94
C ARG A 245 -17.43 3.01 -43.81
N ARG A 246 -17.48 4.14 -43.11
CA ARG A 246 -16.71 4.37 -41.89
C ARG A 246 -17.50 3.85 -40.69
N TRP A 247 -16.92 2.89 -39.98
CA TRP A 247 -17.50 2.40 -38.72
C TRP A 247 -17.05 3.31 -37.58
N ILE A 248 -17.95 4.17 -37.12
CA ILE A 248 -17.69 5.14 -36.06
C ILE A 248 -18.34 4.65 -34.76
N VAL A 249 -17.52 4.47 -33.71
CA VAL A 249 -18.02 4.19 -32.36
C VAL A 249 -18.05 5.50 -31.58
N ARG A 250 -19.25 5.94 -31.19
CA ARG A 250 -19.44 7.18 -30.44
C ARG A 250 -19.56 6.90 -28.94
N ALA A 251 -18.84 7.68 -28.15
CA ALA A 251 -19.02 7.79 -26.70
C ALA A 251 -19.96 8.95 -26.39
N THR A 252 -20.90 8.77 -25.47
CA THR A 252 -21.86 9.81 -25.06
C THR A 252 -21.40 10.51 -23.79
N SER A 253 -21.16 11.81 -23.84
CA SER A 253 -20.72 12.58 -22.65
C SER A 253 -21.81 12.70 -21.57
N ALA A 254 -23.08 12.63 -21.99
CA ALA A 254 -24.26 12.63 -21.13
C ALA A 254 -24.55 11.26 -20.46
N ALA A 255 -23.70 10.24 -20.66
CA ALA A 255 -23.90 8.94 -20.03
C ALA A 255 -23.84 9.04 -18.50
N THR A 256 -24.83 8.46 -17.83
CA THR A 256 -24.93 8.43 -16.35
C THR A 256 -23.74 7.70 -15.72
N ASP A 257 -23.38 6.53 -16.27
CA ASP A 257 -22.17 5.81 -15.90
C ASP A 257 -21.12 5.94 -17.02
N ARG A 258 -20.19 6.88 -16.81
CA ARG A 258 -19.11 7.14 -17.76
C ARG A 258 -18.10 6.00 -17.83
N GLU A 259 -17.86 5.23 -16.76
CA GLU A 259 -16.89 4.13 -16.80
C GLU A 259 -17.46 2.95 -17.61
N ALA A 260 -18.75 2.63 -17.43
CA ALA A 260 -19.41 1.62 -18.27
C ALA A 260 -19.51 2.05 -19.73
N GLU A 261 -19.83 3.32 -19.99
CA GLU A 261 -19.87 3.91 -21.34
C GLU A 261 -18.55 3.72 -22.07
N VAL A 262 -17.44 4.13 -21.46
CA VAL A 262 -16.11 4.02 -22.08
C VAL A 262 -15.67 2.56 -22.21
N SER A 263 -15.97 1.71 -21.22
CA SER A 263 -15.70 0.27 -21.29
C SER A 263 -16.42 -0.38 -22.48
N ARG A 264 -17.68 0.00 -22.72
CA ARG A 264 -18.47 -0.46 -23.87
C ARG A 264 -17.85 0.01 -25.19
N VAL A 265 -17.49 1.30 -25.27
CA VAL A 265 -16.87 1.88 -26.47
C VAL A 265 -15.54 1.20 -26.78
N ARG A 266 -14.68 0.99 -25.76
CA ARG A 266 -13.43 0.24 -25.90
C ARG A 266 -13.70 -1.16 -26.46
N ARG A 267 -14.67 -1.89 -25.91
CA ARG A 267 -15.02 -3.23 -26.41
C ARG A 267 -15.46 -3.23 -27.87
N SER A 268 -16.29 -2.27 -28.28
CA SER A 268 -16.73 -2.12 -29.67
C SER A 268 -15.55 -1.84 -30.61
N LEU A 269 -14.64 -0.94 -30.21
CA LEU A 269 -13.44 -0.61 -30.99
C LEU A 269 -12.49 -1.81 -31.10
N ASP A 270 -12.26 -2.53 -29.99
CA ASP A 270 -11.44 -3.75 -29.98
C ASP A 270 -12.05 -4.82 -30.90
N GLU A 271 -13.38 -4.93 -30.98
CA GLU A 271 -14.06 -5.87 -31.87
C GLU A 271 -13.91 -5.48 -33.35
N LEU A 272 -14.02 -4.19 -33.69
CA LEU A 272 -13.77 -3.70 -35.06
C LEU A 272 -12.32 -3.97 -35.48
N HIS A 273 -11.36 -3.66 -34.59
CA HIS A 273 -9.95 -3.92 -34.83
C HIS A 273 -9.66 -5.41 -35.03
N ARG A 274 -10.22 -6.30 -34.19
CA ARG A 274 -10.11 -7.76 -34.35
C ARG A 274 -10.65 -8.26 -35.69
N ARG A 275 -11.66 -7.60 -36.25
CA ARG A 275 -12.25 -7.92 -37.58
C ARG A 275 -11.48 -7.31 -38.75
N GLY A 276 -10.40 -6.56 -38.49
CA GLY A 276 -9.64 -5.87 -39.53
C GLY A 276 -10.40 -4.69 -40.16
N VAL A 277 -11.45 -4.18 -39.49
CA VAL A 277 -12.22 -3.02 -39.95
C VAL A 277 -11.58 -1.76 -39.39
N PRO A 278 -11.31 -0.72 -40.21
CA PRO A 278 -10.78 0.55 -39.72
C PRO A 278 -11.67 1.15 -38.64
N ALA A 279 -11.12 1.38 -37.45
CA ALA A 279 -11.85 1.85 -36.29
C ALA A 279 -11.76 3.38 -36.20
N TRP A 280 -12.92 4.03 -36.16
CA TRP A 280 -13.04 5.47 -35.90
C TRP A 280 -13.82 5.69 -34.61
N ALA A 281 -13.41 6.68 -33.82
CA ALA A 281 -14.06 6.99 -32.56
C ALA A 281 -14.33 8.49 -32.42
N ALA A 282 -15.46 8.84 -31.79
CA ALA A 282 -15.84 10.22 -31.51
C ALA A 282 -16.51 10.31 -30.13
N VAL A 283 -16.51 11.50 -29.55
CA VAL A 283 -17.31 11.84 -28.37
C VAL A 283 -18.47 12.71 -28.86
N ASP A 284 -19.71 12.32 -28.60
CA ASP A 284 -20.91 12.95 -29.13
C ASP A 284 -20.79 13.20 -30.65
N ASP A 285 -21.00 14.45 -31.08
CA ASP A 285 -20.92 14.88 -32.48
C ASP A 285 -19.55 15.47 -32.86
N HIS A 286 -18.52 15.28 -32.02
CA HIS A 286 -17.16 15.72 -32.36
C HIS A 286 -16.60 14.98 -33.58
N GLU A 287 -15.58 15.59 -34.20
CA GLU A 287 -14.90 15.03 -35.36
C GLU A 287 -14.33 13.64 -35.04
N PRO A 288 -14.66 12.60 -35.84
CA PRO A 288 -14.15 11.26 -35.63
C PRO A 288 -12.64 11.16 -35.81
N VAL A 289 -11.98 10.50 -34.87
CA VAL A 289 -10.54 10.23 -34.90
C VAL A 289 -10.30 8.80 -35.38
N HIS A 290 -9.40 8.63 -36.33
CA HIS A 290 -8.96 7.31 -36.79
C HIS A 290 -8.02 6.67 -35.76
N LEU A 291 -8.30 5.41 -35.40
CA LEU A 291 -7.53 4.63 -34.43
C LEU A 291 -6.83 3.47 -35.15
N ALA A 292 -5.53 3.65 -35.42
CA ALA A 292 -4.76 2.74 -36.26
C ALA A 292 -4.52 1.35 -35.64
N ASP A 293 -4.37 1.28 -34.32
CA ASP A 293 -4.01 0.06 -33.60
C ASP A 293 -4.70 -0.04 -32.22
N ALA A 294 -4.54 -1.20 -31.57
CA ALA A 294 -5.07 -1.46 -30.23
C ALA A 294 -4.53 -0.46 -29.17
N ASP A 295 -3.30 0.01 -29.31
CA ASP A 295 -2.71 0.98 -28.38
C ASP A 295 -3.31 2.38 -28.53
N ALA A 296 -3.67 2.77 -29.76
CA ALA A 296 -4.40 3.99 -30.05
C ALA A 296 -5.83 3.92 -29.48
N ILE A 297 -6.49 2.77 -29.62
CA ILE A 297 -7.81 2.51 -29.00
C ILE A 297 -7.72 2.63 -27.47
N ALA A 298 -6.72 2.00 -26.86
CA ALA A 298 -6.51 2.06 -25.41
C ALA A 298 -6.20 3.48 -24.94
N ARG A 299 -5.35 4.22 -25.64
CA ARG A 299 -5.02 5.62 -25.32
C ARG A 299 -6.20 6.56 -25.45
N TRP A 300 -6.95 6.46 -26.55
CA TRP A 300 -8.13 7.28 -26.77
C TRP A 300 -9.22 6.98 -25.73
N SER A 301 -9.49 5.70 -25.46
CA SER A 301 -10.49 5.30 -24.45
C SER A 301 -10.08 5.70 -23.02
N ALA A 302 -8.79 5.81 -22.71
CA ALA A 302 -8.36 6.32 -21.40
C ALA A 302 -8.72 7.79 -21.18
N THR A 303 -8.89 8.61 -22.23
CA THR A 303 -9.02 10.08 -22.11
C THR A 303 -10.28 10.69 -22.73
N CYS A 304 -11.06 9.93 -23.52
CA CYS A 304 -12.16 10.49 -24.31
C CYS A 304 -13.32 11.09 -23.48
N LEU A 305 -13.57 10.55 -22.29
CA LEU A 305 -14.52 11.11 -21.33
C LEU A 305 -13.78 11.37 -20.01
N PRO A 306 -13.23 12.58 -19.78
CA PRO A 306 -12.58 12.89 -18.52
C PRO A 306 -13.59 12.76 -17.37
N ASP A 307 -13.13 12.21 -16.24
CA ASP A 307 -13.92 12.19 -15.03
C ASP A 307 -14.26 13.63 -14.62
N ALA A 308 -15.50 13.86 -14.17
CA ALA A 308 -15.84 15.15 -13.59
C ALA A 308 -14.97 15.39 -12.34
N ASP A 309 -14.55 16.63 -12.13
CA ASP A 309 -13.76 17.01 -10.96
C ASP A 309 -14.46 16.50 -9.69
N PRO A 310 -13.76 15.76 -8.80
CA PRO A 310 -14.38 15.18 -7.60
C PRO A 310 -14.87 16.24 -6.59
N GLU A 311 -14.53 17.52 -6.78
CA GLU A 311 -15.07 18.62 -5.97
C GLU A 311 -16.47 19.08 -6.42
N ALA A 312 -16.92 18.69 -7.62
CA ALA A 312 -18.19 19.14 -8.17
C ALA A 312 -19.40 18.27 -7.78
N ASP A 313 -19.20 17.06 -7.24
CA ASP A 313 -20.31 16.18 -6.87
C ASP A 313 -20.00 15.32 -5.62
N PRO A 314 -20.54 15.67 -4.44
CA PRO A 314 -20.40 14.88 -3.22
C PRO A 314 -21.22 13.58 -3.25
N GLU A 315 -22.12 13.41 -4.22
CA GLU A 315 -22.90 12.19 -4.43
C GLU A 315 -22.07 11.18 -5.23
N ALA A 316 -21.12 10.58 -4.52
CA ALA A 316 -20.33 9.46 -5.01
C ALA A 316 -21.21 8.35 -5.60
N ASP A 317 -20.87 7.93 -6.83
CA ASP A 317 -21.12 6.63 -7.46
C ASP A 317 -22.13 5.72 -6.72
N PRO A 318 -23.42 5.72 -7.10
CA PRO A 318 -24.47 4.94 -6.43
C PRO A 318 -24.28 3.42 -6.57
N ASP A 319 -23.39 2.96 -7.46
CA ASP A 319 -23.12 1.54 -7.70
C ASP A 319 -21.81 1.04 -7.04
N ALA A 320 -21.05 1.93 -6.39
CA ALA A 320 -19.91 1.51 -5.57
C ALA A 320 -20.43 0.73 -4.36
N ASP A 321 -20.07 -0.56 -4.26
CA ASP A 321 -20.46 -1.42 -3.15
C ASP A 321 -20.24 -0.70 -1.81
N PRO A 322 -21.31 -0.33 -1.10
CA PRO A 322 -21.20 0.49 0.09
C PRO A 322 -20.44 -0.24 1.20
N GLU A 323 -20.39 -1.58 1.17
CA GLU A 323 -19.56 -2.36 2.09
C GLU A 323 -18.08 -2.28 1.74
N ALA A 324 -17.71 -2.36 0.46
CA ALA A 324 -16.34 -2.18 0.00
C ALA A 324 -15.84 -0.75 0.27
N ALA A 325 -16.66 0.27 0.02
CA ALA A 325 -16.35 1.66 0.32
C ALA A 325 -16.18 1.89 1.83
N ARG A 326 -17.07 1.32 2.67
CA ARG A 326 -16.92 1.37 4.14
C ARG A 326 -15.69 0.59 4.61
N ALA A 327 -15.37 -0.56 4.01
CA ALA A 327 -14.19 -1.35 4.33
C ALA A 327 -12.90 -0.61 3.98
N ALA A 328 -12.86 0.02 2.79
CA ALA A 328 -11.78 0.91 2.35
C ALA A 328 -11.61 2.10 3.30
N ALA A 329 -12.71 2.78 3.65
CA ALA A 329 -12.70 3.90 4.59
C ALA A 329 -12.23 3.46 5.98
N ARG A 330 -12.66 2.29 6.47
CA ARG A 330 -12.17 1.71 7.75
C ARG A 330 -10.71 1.29 7.67
N ALA A 331 -10.23 0.79 6.54
CA ALA A 331 -8.82 0.43 6.33
C ALA A 331 -7.95 1.70 6.27
N ALA A 332 -8.37 2.71 5.52
CA ALA A 332 -7.75 4.03 5.46
C ALA A 332 -7.74 4.69 6.85
N ALA A 333 -8.85 4.68 7.58
CA ALA A 333 -8.93 5.19 8.94
C ALA A 333 -8.02 4.42 9.92
N ARG A 334 -7.92 3.09 9.80
CA ARG A 334 -6.97 2.28 10.59
C ARG A 334 -5.51 2.62 10.25
N SER A 335 -5.18 2.73 8.97
CA SER A 335 -3.85 3.13 8.51
C SER A 335 -3.49 4.56 8.91
N ALA A 336 -4.49 5.45 9.05
CA ALA A 336 -4.30 6.79 9.57
C ALA A 336 -4.09 6.80 11.09
N ARG A 337 -4.68 5.84 11.82
CA ARG A 337 -4.54 5.72 13.29
C ARG A 337 -3.20 5.17 13.73
N THR A 338 -2.53 4.34 12.92
CA THR A 338 -1.21 3.79 13.27
C THR A 338 -0.08 4.64 12.69
N ALA A 339 0.72 5.24 13.56
CA ALA A 339 1.86 6.06 13.14
C ALA A 339 2.95 5.21 12.46
N GLU A 340 3.15 3.99 12.95
CA GLU A 340 4.07 2.99 12.39
C GLU A 340 3.34 2.11 11.36
N PRO A 341 3.91 1.91 10.15
CA PRO A 341 3.29 1.16 9.07
C PRO A 341 3.46 -0.37 9.18
N ASP A 342 4.44 -0.84 9.94
CA ASP A 342 4.81 -2.26 10.04
C ASP A 342 5.06 -2.65 11.50
N ASP A 343 4.42 -3.73 11.96
CA ASP A 343 4.54 -4.24 13.33
C ASP A 343 5.39 -5.53 13.40
N THR A 344 5.98 -5.96 12.28
CA THR A 344 6.83 -7.17 12.23
C THR A 344 8.21 -6.93 12.85
N LEU A 345 8.75 -7.95 13.50
CA LEU A 345 10.01 -7.88 14.20
C LEU A 345 11.01 -8.91 13.65
N THR A 346 12.25 -8.49 13.40
CA THR A 346 13.31 -9.38 12.90
C THR A 346 13.80 -10.35 13.98
N PRO A 347 14.29 -11.55 13.60
CA PRO A 347 14.93 -12.48 14.54
C PRO A 347 16.09 -11.85 15.34
N ALA A 348 16.93 -11.04 14.68
CA ALA A 348 18.05 -10.36 15.34
C ALA A 348 17.56 -9.37 16.41
N ALA A 349 16.49 -8.61 16.13
CA ALA A 349 15.91 -7.70 17.11
C ALA A 349 15.35 -8.47 18.33
N ARG A 350 14.77 -9.66 18.13
CA ARG A 350 14.31 -10.53 19.23
C ARG A 350 15.46 -10.92 20.17
N TRP A 351 16.59 -11.35 19.61
CA TRP A 351 17.77 -11.70 20.40
C TRP A 351 18.37 -10.53 21.17
N LEU A 352 18.37 -9.33 20.57
CA LEU A 352 18.85 -8.13 21.26
C LEU A 352 17.92 -7.69 22.40
N VAL A 353 16.60 -7.80 22.22
CA VAL A 353 15.63 -7.57 23.29
C VAL A 353 15.84 -8.59 24.41
N ALA A 354 16.01 -9.87 24.08
CA ALA A 354 16.29 -10.91 25.06
C ALA A 354 17.60 -10.66 25.82
N LEU A 355 18.67 -10.24 25.13
CA LEU A 355 19.93 -9.87 25.76
C LEU A 355 19.75 -8.71 26.77
N SER A 356 19.02 -7.66 26.39
CA SER A 356 18.72 -6.54 27.28
C SER A 356 17.93 -6.98 28.51
N SER A 357 16.92 -7.84 28.33
CA SER A 357 16.14 -8.43 29.42
C SER A 357 16.98 -9.34 30.33
N CYS A 358 17.89 -10.13 29.76
CA CYS A 358 18.82 -10.98 30.53
C CYS A 358 19.71 -10.16 31.45
N ILE A 359 20.28 -9.05 30.95
CA ILE A 359 21.11 -8.15 31.77
C ILE A 359 20.28 -7.55 32.92
N ALA A 360 19.03 -7.13 32.64
CA ALA A 360 18.11 -6.60 33.65
C ALA A 360 17.79 -7.63 34.75
N LEU A 361 17.40 -8.84 34.35
CA LEU A 361 17.10 -9.94 35.28
C LEU A 361 18.33 -10.37 36.09
N TYR A 362 19.50 -10.41 35.46
CA TYR A 362 20.75 -10.70 36.16
C TYR A 362 21.04 -9.63 37.23
N MET A 363 20.91 -8.34 36.90
CA MET A 363 21.09 -7.28 37.89
C MET A 363 20.11 -7.40 39.06
N LEU A 364 18.83 -7.68 38.78
CA LEU A 364 17.81 -7.81 39.81
C LEU A 364 18.07 -9.02 40.71
N THR A 365 18.38 -10.17 40.14
CA THR A 365 18.67 -11.40 40.92
C THR A 365 19.89 -11.24 41.82
N GLN A 366 20.92 -10.51 41.37
CA GLN A 366 22.07 -10.14 42.20
C GLN A 366 21.67 -9.20 43.34
N ALA A 367 20.85 -8.18 43.06
CA ALA A 367 20.36 -7.26 44.10
C ALA A 367 19.52 -7.99 45.17
N LEU A 368 18.77 -9.01 44.77
CA LEU A 368 17.95 -9.84 45.66
C LEU A 368 18.72 -10.98 46.35
N GLY A 369 20.03 -11.16 46.07
CA GLY A 369 20.80 -12.28 46.62
C GLY A 369 20.28 -13.67 46.20
N SER A 370 19.68 -13.77 45.00
CA SER A 370 19.08 -15.02 44.52
C SER A 370 20.13 -16.10 44.26
N GLY A 371 19.78 -17.36 44.55
CA GLY A 371 20.64 -18.50 44.28
C GLY A 371 20.89 -18.74 42.78
N PRO A 372 21.97 -19.45 42.42
CA PRO A 372 22.38 -19.65 41.02
C PRO A 372 21.32 -20.38 40.18
N ALA A 373 20.53 -21.26 40.79
CA ALA A 373 19.44 -21.97 40.10
C ALA A 373 18.38 -20.99 39.55
N THR A 374 17.99 -19.98 40.33
CA THR A 374 17.02 -18.96 39.91
C THR A 374 17.54 -18.15 38.74
N VAL A 375 18.83 -17.77 38.79
CA VAL A 375 19.50 -17.04 37.71
C VAL A 375 19.50 -17.87 36.41
N VAL A 376 19.91 -19.14 36.49
CA VAL A 376 19.93 -20.04 35.33
C VAL A 376 18.54 -20.24 34.74
N CYS A 377 17.52 -20.43 35.57
CA CYS A 377 16.13 -20.57 35.12
C CYS A 377 15.62 -19.32 34.39
N LEU A 378 15.87 -18.12 34.91
CA LEU A 378 15.40 -16.86 34.31
C LEU A 378 16.12 -16.57 32.98
N LEU A 379 17.45 -16.70 32.95
CA LEU A 379 18.23 -16.49 31.74
C LEU A 379 17.91 -17.56 30.68
N GLY A 380 17.80 -18.82 31.10
CA GLY A 380 17.38 -19.93 30.24
C GLY A 380 15.99 -19.69 29.64
N GLY A 381 15.06 -19.14 30.44
CA GLY A 381 13.74 -18.69 29.98
C GLY A 381 13.86 -17.68 28.85
N CYS A 382 14.55 -16.56 29.04
CA CYS A 382 14.73 -15.53 28.01
C CYS A 382 15.37 -16.07 26.72
N VAL A 383 16.39 -16.94 26.83
CA VAL A 383 17.06 -17.56 25.68
C VAL A 383 16.12 -18.50 24.93
N LEU A 384 15.41 -19.38 25.65
CA LEU A 384 14.43 -20.30 25.08
C LEU A 384 13.33 -19.53 24.35
N THR A 385 12.82 -18.47 24.96
CA THR A 385 11.81 -17.60 24.39
C THR A 385 12.27 -16.93 23.09
N ALA A 386 13.49 -16.40 23.06
CA ALA A 386 14.08 -15.81 21.85
C ALA A 386 14.25 -16.85 20.74
N ALA A 387 14.70 -18.07 21.08
CA ALA A 387 14.83 -19.17 20.14
C ALA A 387 13.48 -19.61 19.54
N MET A 388 12.45 -19.76 20.37
CA MET A 388 11.11 -20.15 19.93
C MET A 388 10.44 -19.09 19.04
N THR A 389 10.62 -17.81 19.39
CA THR A 389 10.02 -16.69 18.65
C THR A 389 10.79 -16.37 17.38
N SER A 390 12.11 -16.60 17.30
CA SER A 390 12.94 -16.34 16.11
C SER A 390 12.74 -17.32 14.94
N GLY A 391 11.94 -18.38 15.11
CA GLY A 391 11.65 -19.35 14.05
C GLY A 391 12.51 -20.62 14.09
N GLY A 392 13.32 -20.81 15.14
CA GLY A 392 14.16 -22.01 15.29
C GLY A 392 13.41 -23.32 15.50
N THR A 393 12.09 -23.27 15.79
CA THR A 393 11.26 -24.46 15.98
C THR A 393 10.15 -24.52 14.94
N THR A 394 10.24 -25.46 14.00
CA THR A 394 9.20 -25.76 12.99
C THR A 394 7.98 -26.47 13.59
N SER A 395 8.15 -27.13 14.74
CA SER A 395 7.09 -27.85 15.44
C SER A 395 6.10 -26.90 16.13
N ARG A 396 4.87 -26.83 15.60
CA ARG A 396 3.74 -26.14 16.25
C ARG A 396 3.39 -26.76 17.60
N ALA A 397 3.53 -28.08 17.72
CA ALA A 397 3.24 -28.82 18.96
C ALA A 397 4.21 -28.43 20.08
N LEU A 398 5.52 -28.35 19.80
CA LEU A 398 6.51 -27.93 20.79
C LEU A 398 6.24 -26.50 21.26
N ARG A 399 5.89 -25.59 20.33
CA ARG A 399 5.53 -24.21 20.67
C ARG A 399 4.30 -24.14 21.56
N ALA A 400 3.26 -24.94 21.29
CA ALA A 400 2.06 -25.00 22.10
C ALA A 400 2.35 -25.54 23.51
N VAL A 401 3.16 -26.60 23.62
CA VAL A 401 3.56 -27.18 24.91
C VAL A 401 4.36 -26.18 25.74
N VAL A 402 5.36 -25.53 25.17
CA VAL A 402 6.17 -24.53 25.89
C VAL A 402 5.31 -23.33 26.29
N HIS A 403 4.42 -22.86 25.41
CA HIS A 403 3.51 -21.78 25.75
C HIS A 403 2.58 -22.18 26.90
N GLY A 404 2.01 -23.39 26.86
CA GLY A 404 1.18 -23.92 27.94
C GLY A 404 1.93 -24.01 29.27
N LEU A 405 3.18 -24.51 29.24
CA LEU A 405 4.03 -24.61 30.42
C LEU A 405 4.33 -23.21 31.00
N VAL A 406 4.69 -22.25 30.17
CA VAL A 406 4.94 -20.86 30.58
C VAL A 406 3.68 -20.24 31.19
N THR A 407 2.52 -20.43 30.58
CA THR A 407 1.24 -19.94 31.12
C THR A 407 0.96 -20.55 32.50
N VAL A 408 1.19 -21.85 32.67
CA VAL A 408 1.04 -22.52 33.97
C VAL A 408 2.00 -21.94 35.01
N PHE A 409 3.28 -21.78 34.68
CA PHE A 409 4.25 -21.16 35.59
C PHE A 409 3.90 -19.70 35.92
N ALA A 410 3.34 -18.95 34.96
CA ALA A 410 2.85 -17.59 35.19
C ALA A 410 1.64 -17.56 36.14
N VAL A 411 0.69 -18.49 35.98
CA VAL A 411 -0.45 -18.62 36.90
C VAL A 411 0.03 -19.00 38.30
N ILE A 412 0.96 -19.95 38.42
CA ILE A 412 1.55 -20.32 39.72
C ILE A 412 2.24 -19.10 40.36
N GLY A 413 3.09 -18.40 39.61
CA GLY A 413 3.77 -17.19 40.10
C GLY A 413 2.80 -16.09 40.53
N LEU A 414 1.73 -15.87 39.77
CA LEU A 414 0.68 -14.91 40.13
C LEU A 414 -0.06 -15.32 41.40
N VAL A 415 -0.41 -16.60 41.55
CA VAL A 415 -1.05 -17.12 42.76
C VAL A 415 -0.14 -16.97 43.98
N THR A 416 1.17 -17.24 43.82
CA THR A 416 2.15 -17.03 44.88
C THR A 416 2.20 -15.55 45.29
N VAL A 417 2.30 -14.64 44.32
CA VAL A 417 2.26 -13.19 44.56
C VAL A 417 1.00 -12.76 45.29
N VAL A 418 -0.18 -13.19 44.82
CA VAL A 418 -1.47 -12.83 45.44
C VAL A 418 -1.53 -13.32 46.89
N ARG A 419 -1.02 -14.53 47.16
CA ARG A 419 -0.91 -15.05 48.53
C ARG A 419 0.05 -14.22 49.38
N THR A 420 1.19 -13.81 48.84
CA THR A 420 2.14 -12.97 49.58
C THR A 420 1.55 -11.60 49.90
N VAL A 421 0.87 -10.97 48.93
CA VAL A 421 0.18 -9.67 49.13
C VAL A 421 -0.95 -9.78 50.14
N ALA A 422 -1.73 -10.87 50.10
CA ALA A 422 -2.86 -11.08 51.02
C ALA A 422 -2.45 -11.24 52.50
N VAL A 423 -1.16 -11.48 52.77
CA VAL A 423 -0.60 -11.63 54.12
C VAL A 423 0.21 -10.39 54.54
N SER A 424 0.38 -9.41 53.64
CA SER A 424 1.15 -8.20 53.91
C SER A 424 0.24 -7.13 54.53
N ASP A 425 0.56 -6.69 55.76
CA ASP A 425 -0.23 -5.66 56.47
C ASP A 425 0.18 -4.21 56.11
N ASP A 426 1.33 -4.01 55.44
CA ASP A 426 1.87 -2.69 55.08
C ASP A 426 2.22 -2.56 53.58
N LEU A 427 2.03 -1.36 53.01
CA LEU A 427 2.33 -1.05 51.61
C LEU A 427 3.83 -1.21 51.31
N LEU A 428 4.69 -0.93 52.28
CA LEU A 428 6.13 -1.09 52.15
C LEU A 428 6.54 -2.56 52.01
N ASP A 429 5.90 -3.47 52.75
CA ASP A 429 6.12 -4.92 52.62
C ASP A 429 5.67 -5.47 51.27
N VAL A 430 4.61 -4.90 50.69
CA VAL A 430 4.17 -5.24 49.33
C VAL A 430 5.15 -4.75 48.26
N ILE A 431 5.84 -3.62 48.48
CA ILE A 431 6.80 -3.04 47.53
C ILE A 431 8.16 -3.77 47.59
N THR A 432 8.57 -4.27 48.76
CA THR A 432 9.82 -5.02 48.94
C THR A 432 9.68 -6.52 48.67
N GLY A 433 8.51 -7.12 48.87
CA GLY A 433 8.31 -8.57 48.76
C GLY A 433 7.85 -9.06 47.38
N PRO A 434 6.56 -8.93 47.01
CA PRO A 434 5.99 -9.54 45.80
C PRO A 434 6.30 -8.80 44.49
N LEU A 435 6.58 -7.49 44.52
CA LEU A 435 6.75 -6.68 43.31
C LEU A 435 7.90 -7.15 42.38
N PRO A 436 9.10 -7.52 42.88
CA PRO A 436 10.15 -8.06 42.02
C PRO A 436 9.76 -9.37 41.35
N GLN A 437 9.01 -10.22 42.05
CA GLN A 437 8.56 -11.51 41.53
C GLN A 437 7.55 -11.31 40.39
N VAL A 438 6.64 -10.35 40.52
CA VAL A 438 5.72 -9.95 39.44
C VAL A 438 6.48 -9.41 38.24
N LEU A 439 7.46 -8.52 38.46
CA LEU A 439 8.24 -7.93 37.37
C LEU A 439 9.06 -8.98 36.61
N MET A 440 9.72 -9.89 37.33
CA MET A 440 10.45 -11.01 36.72
C MET A 440 9.52 -11.88 35.88
N LEU A 441 8.37 -12.26 36.43
CA LEU A 441 7.38 -13.07 35.73
C LEU A 441 6.87 -12.38 34.46
N LEU A 442 6.58 -11.08 34.57
CA LEU A 442 6.02 -10.30 33.49
C LEU A 442 7.00 -10.16 32.33
N VAL A 443 8.31 -9.98 32.61
CA VAL A 443 9.35 -9.96 31.56
C VAL A 443 9.48 -11.32 30.86
N VAL A 444 9.48 -12.42 31.61
CA VAL A 444 9.56 -13.77 31.02
C VAL A 444 8.34 -14.05 30.14
N LEU A 445 7.14 -13.73 30.63
CA LEU A 445 5.89 -13.93 29.89
C LEU A 445 5.83 -13.07 28.62
N HIS A 446 6.19 -11.78 28.72
CA HIS A 446 6.19 -10.88 27.56
C HIS A 446 7.24 -11.24 26.50
N GLY A 447 8.31 -11.92 26.90
CA GLY A 447 9.28 -12.45 25.94
C GLY A 447 8.59 -13.31 24.88
N PHE A 448 7.61 -14.14 25.25
CA PHE A 448 6.94 -15.07 24.32
C PHE A 448 6.04 -14.35 23.33
N GLU A 449 5.61 -13.13 23.67
CA GLU A 449 4.80 -12.27 22.82
C GLU A 449 5.64 -11.35 21.91
N CYS A 450 6.98 -11.37 22.02
CA CYS A 450 7.92 -10.56 21.22
C CYS A 450 8.02 -11.01 19.74
N THR A 451 6.88 -11.30 19.13
CA THR A 451 6.73 -11.49 17.68
C THR A 451 6.55 -10.15 16.96
N ARG A 452 6.00 -9.15 17.66
CA ARG A 452 5.65 -7.82 17.15
C ARG A 452 6.49 -6.71 17.78
N ARG A 453 6.64 -5.58 17.09
CA ARG A 453 7.41 -4.42 17.59
C ARG A 453 6.79 -3.81 18.83
N ARG A 454 5.46 -3.74 18.89
CA ARG A 454 4.75 -3.27 20.10
C ARG A 454 5.15 -4.07 21.34
N ALA A 455 5.14 -5.39 21.26
CA ALA A 455 5.49 -6.27 22.36
C ALA A 455 6.98 -6.18 22.72
N ALA A 456 7.86 -6.03 21.73
CA ALA A 456 9.28 -5.80 21.96
C ALA A 456 9.56 -4.49 22.73
N ARG A 457 8.87 -3.40 22.39
CA ARG A 457 9.00 -2.12 23.13
C ARG A 457 8.43 -2.24 24.55
N ALA A 458 7.36 -3.01 24.72
CA ALA A 458 6.83 -3.31 26.05
C ALA A 458 7.85 -4.09 26.90
N ALA A 459 8.44 -5.16 26.35
CA ALA A 459 9.49 -5.93 27.02
C ALA A 459 10.71 -5.08 27.40
N LEU A 460 11.16 -4.20 26.50
CA LEU A 460 12.22 -3.22 26.80
C LEU A 460 11.81 -2.25 27.92
N GLY A 461 10.57 -1.78 27.93
CA GLY A 461 10.02 -0.95 29.01
C GLY A 461 10.03 -1.66 30.36
N PHE A 462 9.60 -2.93 30.41
CA PHE A 462 9.65 -3.73 31.64
C PHE A 462 11.08 -4.01 32.10
N ALA A 463 12.00 -4.31 31.16
CA ALA A 463 13.42 -4.44 31.48
C ALA A 463 14.00 -3.15 32.08
N ALA A 464 13.57 -1.98 31.60
CA ALA A 464 13.96 -0.68 32.18
C ALA A 464 13.43 -0.50 33.61
N VAL A 465 12.19 -0.90 33.89
CA VAL A 465 11.64 -0.88 35.27
C VAL A 465 12.43 -1.82 36.20
N ILE A 466 12.79 -3.01 35.72
CA ILE A 466 13.61 -3.96 36.48
C ILE A 466 14.98 -3.37 36.80
N ILE A 467 15.64 -2.74 35.83
CA ILE A 467 16.92 -2.07 36.03
C ILE A 467 16.80 -0.92 37.02
N ALA A 468 15.74 -0.13 36.94
CA ALA A 468 15.48 0.94 37.90
C ALA A 468 15.30 0.39 39.31
N TYR A 469 14.52 -0.69 39.48
CA TYR A 469 14.35 -1.32 40.78
C TYR A 469 15.67 -1.86 41.34
N ALA A 470 16.40 -2.64 40.53
CA ALA A 470 17.69 -3.21 40.93
C ALA A 470 18.71 -2.11 41.25
N GLY A 471 18.76 -1.04 40.45
CA GLY A 471 19.67 0.08 40.64
C GLY A 471 19.35 0.94 41.87
N GLY A 472 18.10 0.92 42.35
CA GLY A 472 17.70 1.58 43.59
C GLY A 472 18.12 0.82 44.85
N GLN A 473 18.26 -0.50 44.78
CA GLN A 473 18.64 -1.35 45.92
C GLN A 473 20.13 -1.64 46.01
N ARG A 474 20.85 -1.51 44.89
CA ARG A 474 22.20 -2.02 44.76
C ARG A 474 23.25 -0.93 45.06
N ILE A 475 24.11 -1.19 46.04
CA ILE A 475 25.20 -0.30 46.46
C ILE A 475 26.53 -1.06 46.29
N ASP A 476 26.99 -1.20 45.05
CA ASP A 476 28.28 -1.81 44.75
C ASP A 476 28.99 -1.06 43.61
N PRO A 477 30.33 -1.09 43.57
CA PRO A 477 31.10 -0.33 42.58
C PRO A 477 30.87 -0.79 41.14
N ALA A 478 30.36 -2.01 40.91
CA ALA A 478 30.12 -2.50 39.56
C ALA A 478 28.78 -2.02 38.96
N ILE A 479 27.91 -1.35 39.74
CA ILE A 479 26.60 -0.88 39.26
C ILE A 479 26.71 -0.03 37.98
N GLY A 480 27.72 0.85 37.89
CA GLY A 480 27.93 1.72 36.74
C GLY A 480 28.21 0.93 35.45
N TRP A 481 29.02 -0.13 35.53
CA TRP A 481 29.31 -1.00 34.39
C TRP A 481 28.06 -1.75 33.93
N TRP A 482 27.25 -2.24 34.85
CA TRP A 482 26.02 -2.95 34.52
C TRP A 482 24.96 -2.03 33.90
N LEU A 483 24.80 -0.81 34.41
CA LEU A 483 23.92 0.20 33.81
C LEU A 483 24.37 0.58 32.40
N LEU A 484 25.68 0.70 32.17
CA LEU A 484 26.25 0.96 30.85
C LEU A 484 25.97 -0.21 29.89
N ALA A 485 26.30 -1.44 30.30
CA ALA A 485 26.09 -2.64 29.50
C ALA A 485 24.60 -2.80 29.12
N TRP A 486 23.71 -2.61 30.09
CA TRP A 486 22.27 -2.61 29.84
C TRP A 486 21.87 -1.48 28.89
N GLY A 487 22.29 -0.24 29.14
CA GLY A 487 21.92 0.93 28.34
C GLY A 487 22.36 0.81 26.88
N VAL A 488 23.56 0.29 26.63
CA VAL A 488 24.04 -0.01 25.27
C VAL A 488 23.19 -1.11 24.64
N SER A 489 22.95 -2.22 25.34
CA SER A 489 22.11 -3.32 24.81
C SER A 489 20.68 -2.85 24.49
N PHE A 490 20.10 -2.01 25.35
CA PHE A 490 18.76 -1.43 25.20
C PHE A 490 18.71 -0.50 23.98
N ALA A 491 19.68 0.40 23.83
CA ALA A 491 19.74 1.33 22.70
C ALA A 491 19.92 0.58 21.37
N VAL A 492 20.77 -0.46 21.35
CA VAL A 492 20.96 -1.32 20.17
C VAL A 492 19.69 -2.11 19.88
N ALA A 493 19.06 -2.73 20.88
CA ALA A 493 17.80 -3.45 20.71
C ALA A 493 16.69 -2.54 20.16
N LEU A 494 16.53 -1.34 20.74
CA LEU A 494 15.56 -0.34 20.29
C LEU A 494 15.84 0.12 18.85
N ARG A 495 17.11 0.27 18.47
CA ARG A 495 17.47 0.60 17.09
C ARG A 495 17.15 -0.51 16.11
N TRP A 496 17.32 -1.77 16.52
CA TRP A 496 17.02 -2.92 15.68
C TRP A 496 15.52 -3.22 15.59
N THR A 497 14.73 -2.92 16.62
CA THR A 497 13.26 -3.04 16.56
C THR A 497 12.64 -2.02 15.60
N ALA A 498 13.31 -0.90 15.35
CA ALA A 498 12.90 0.10 14.36
C ALA A 498 13.23 -0.28 12.91
N ARG A 499 14.09 -1.29 12.68
CA ARG A 499 14.46 -1.72 11.33
C ARG A 499 13.30 -2.49 10.67
N PRO A 500 13.02 -2.25 9.38
CA PRO A 500 12.04 -3.03 8.63
C PRO A 500 12.42 -4.51 8.63
N ALA A 501 11.45 -5.39 8.90
CA ALA A 501 11.65 -6.83 8.74
C ALA A 501 11.42 -7.16 7.26
N ILE A 502 12.49 -7.04 6.47
CA ILE A 502 12.41 -7.22 5.02
C ILE A 502 12.51 -8.72 4.73
N THR A 503 11.36 -9.37 4.57
CA THR A 503 11.29 -10.61 3.79
C THR A 503 11.27 -10.22 2.32
N ARG A 504 12.25 -10.72 1.56
CA ARG A 504 12.53 -10.41 0.13
C ARG A 504 11.39 -10.79 -0.84
N SER A 505 10.16 -10.95 -0.36
CA SER A 505 9.04 -11.59 -1.04
C SER A 505 7.67 -10.97 -0.72
N ASP A 506 7.60 -9.89 0.06
CA ASP A 506 6.32 -9.18 0.28
C ASP A 506 6.08 -8.10 -0.78
N THR A 507 6.17 -8.48 -2.06
CA THR A 507 5.35 -7.88 -3.13
C THR A 507 3.93 -8.40 -2.92
N HIS A 508 3.26 -7.87 -1.89
CA HIS A 508 1.88 -8.24 -1.62
C HIS A 508 1.00 -7.34 -2.49
N PRO A 509 0.42 -7.82 -3.61
CA PRO A 509 -0.70 -7.09 -4.19
C PRO A 509 -1.74 -6.98 -3.07
N ALA A 510 -2.33 -5.80 -2.93
CA ALA A 510 -3.45 -5.60 -2.03
C ALA A 510 -4.51 -6.67 -2.36
N ARG A 511 -4.58 -7.74 -1.55
CA ARG A 511 -5.58 -8.79 -1.72
C ARG A 511 -6.92 -8.22 -1.33
N TRP A 512 -7.60 -7.63 -2.30
CA TRP A 512 -9.04 -7.49 -2.25
C TRP A 512 -9.68 -8.86 -2.45
N PRO A 513 -10.81 -9.16 -1.77
CA PRO A 513 -11.53 -10.39 -2.02
C PRO A 513 -12.04 -10.35 -3.47
N VAL A 514 -11.43 -11.16 -4.33
CA VAL A 514 -12.03 -11.51 -5.62
C VAL A 514 -13.31 -12.27 -5.29
N SER A 515 -14.44 -11.57 -5.23
CA SER A 515 -15.75 -12.19 -5.29
C SER A 515 -15.85 -12.80 -6.70
N LEU A 516 -15.47 -14.06 -6.80
CA LEU A 516 -15.84 -14.92 -7.92
C LEU A 516 -17.37 -14.98 -7.95
N ARG A 517 -17.98 -14.06 -8.71
CA ARG A 517 -19.37 -14.15 -9.15
C ARG A 517 -19.47 -15.36 -10.05
N ARG A 518 -19.88 -16.47 -9.44
CA ARG A 518 -20.17 -17.74 -10.09
C ARG A 518 -21.46 -17.53 -10.90
N ASP A 519 -21.34 -17.11 -12.15
CA ASP A 519 -22.41 -17.25 -13.12
C ASP A 519 -22.62 -18.74 -13.40
N ARG A 520 -23.43 -19.38 -12.56
CA ARG A 520 -24.14 -20.60 -12.94
C ARG A 520 -25.38 -20.15 -13.70
N GLY A 521 -25.23 -20.07 -15.01
CA GLY A 521 -26.34 -20.06 -15.94
C GLY A 521 -27.26 -21.22 -15.64
N THR A 522 -28.49 -20.88 -15.28
CA THR A 522 -29.66 -21.71 -15.35
C THR A 522 -29.91 -22.09 -16.81
N THR A 523 -29.71 -23.37 -17.15
CA THR A 523 -30.43 -24.00 -18.25
C THR A 523 -31.33 -25.08 -17.66
N SER A 524 -32.59 -24.71 -17.48
CA SER A 524 -33.72 -25.62 -17.38
C SER A 524 -34.07 -26.14 -18.79
N ARG A 525 -34.22 -27.46 -18.89
CA ARG A 525 -34.97 -28.29 -19.89
C ARG A 525 -34.23 -29.63 -19.96
N GLY A 526 -34.84 -30.79 -19.75
CA GLY A 526 -36.24 -31.14 -19.53
C GLY A 526 -36.28 -32.63 -19.15
N ALA A 527 -37.35 -33.01 -18.48
CA ALA A 527 -37.66 -34.37 -18.11
C ALA A 527 -37.80 -35.29 -19.33
N ALA A 528 -37.28 -36.52 -19.23
CA ALA A 528 -37.88 -37.72 -19.83
C ALA A 528 -37.23 -39.00 -19.25
N THR A 529 -38.08 -39.79 -18.59
CA THR A 529 -38.18 -41.27 -18.65
C THR A 529 -37.04 -42.17 -18.19
N ALA A 530 -37.27 -42.78 -17.02
CA ALA A 530 -37.45 -44.23 -16.79
C ALA A 530 -36.58 -45.25 -17.55
N GLY A 531 -35.98 -46.16 -16.78
CA GLY A 531 -35.83 -47.57 -17.19
C GLY A 531 -34.47 -48.20 -16.91
N LEU A 532 -34.48 -49.14 -15.96
CA LEU A 532 -33.49 -50.19 -15.63
C LEU A 532 -32.24 -49.80 -14.82
#